data_AF-A0A803TQZ4-F1
#
_entry.id   AF-A0A803TQZ4-F1
#
_cell.length_a   1.000
_cell.length_b   1.000
_cell.length_c   1.000
_cell.angle_alpha   90.00
_cell.angle_beta   90.00
_cell.angle_gamma   90.00
#
_symmetry.space_group_name_H-M   'P 1'
#
loop_
_entity.id
_entity.type
_entity.pdbx_description
1 polymer ?
#
loop_
_entity_poly.entity_id
_entity_poly.type
_entity_poly.pdbx_seq_one_letter_code
_entity_poly.pdbx_strand_id
1 'polypeptide(L)'
;MFLNLWQHSTMHAFFAMAGVVGVLTRCKFQIPVGLDHLLFSLALFNEGLLFYTHSSRMSALDKYIHYILLIPILSGAVCSLFEVWFRNNPILELFRTSMFITQGTWLWQIAFLLWGTSSWDHNDPETYVFMAICYSWHYGSVILFLTWLWLTNGTLKETEGLILAAQEQAIRTNAIKAKIEKSADDPKCRLCKETDETIDHILSCCKKTAQTDYKQRHNCVAQMIHWNLCLK
;
A
#
# COMPACT_ATOMS: atom_id res chain seq x y z
N MET A 1 18.46 -24.57 -26.75
CA MET A 1 19.36 -24.21 -25.63
C MET A 1 19.75 -22.74 -25.65
N PHE A 2 20.33 -22.22 -26.74
CA PHE A 2 20.77 -20.81 -26.82
C PHE A 2 19.66 -19.78 -26.57
N LEU A 3 18.47 -19.94 -27.16
CA LEU A 3 17.39 -18.95 -27.02
C LEU A 3 16.94 -18.74 -25.57
N ASN A 4 16.86 -19.81 -24.77
CA ASN A 4 16.50 -19.71 -23.36
C ASN A 4 17.60 -18.96 -22.58
N LEU A 5 18.88 -19.22 -22.87
CA LEU A 5 20.00 -18.51 -22.26
C LEU A 5 19.95 -17.00 -22.57
N TRP A 6 19.65 -16.63 -23.82
CA TRP A 6 19.49 -15.23 -24.22
C TRP A 6 18.30 -14.58 -23.52
N GLN A 7 17.15 -15.26 -23.41
CA GLN A 7 15.99 -14.72 -22.67
C GLN A 7 16.35 -14.41 -21.21
N HIS A 8 17.00 -15.34 -20.51
CA HIS A 8 17.40 -15.12 -19.10
C HIS A 8 18.46 -14.02 -18.99
N SER A 9 19.46 -14.02 -19.89
CA SER A 9 20.50 -12.99 -19.91
C SER A 9 19.91 -11.59 -20.13
N THR A 10 18.95 -11.44 -21.04
CA THR A 10 18.25 -10.19 -21.29
C THR A 10 17.46 -9.75 -20.06
N MET A 11 16.69 -10.65 -19.44
CA MET A 11 15.96 -10.34 -18.20
C MET A 11 16.91 -9.81 -17.11
N HIS A 12 18.00 -10.54 -16.84
CA HIS A 12 18.97 -10.15 -15.82
C HIS A 12 19.67 -8.82 -16.15
N ALA A 13 19.98 -8.55 -17.43
CA ALA A 13 20.60 -7.29 -17.85
C ALA A 13 19.71 -6.07 -17.55
N PHE A 14 18.40 -6.16 -17.80
CA PHE A 14 17.46 -5.08 -17.49
C PHE A 14 17.34 -4.85 -15.97
N PHE A 15 17.25 -5.90 -15.17
CA PHE A 15 17.25 -5.77 -13.71
C PHE A 15 18.57 -5.25 -13.15
N ALA A 16 19.70 -5.65 -13.72
CA ALA A 16 21.01 -5.13 -13.35
C ALA A 16 21.11 -3.62 -13.64
N MET A 17 20.62 -3.18 -14.81
CA MET A 17 20.58 -1.76 -15.17
C MET A 17 19.69 -0.95 -14.22
N ALA A 18 18.48 -1.43 -13.93
CA ALA A 18 17.59 -0.79 -12.95
C ALA A 18 18.23 -0.73 -11.55
N GLY A 19 18.91 -1.80 -11.13
CA GLY A 19 19.63 -1.86 -9.86
C GLY A 19 20.78 -0.86 -9.78
N VAL A 20 21.60 -0.75 -10.83
CA VAL A 20 22.70 0.24 -10.91
C VAL A 20 22.15 1.66 -10.78
N VAL A 21 21.10 2.02 -11.52
CA VAL A 21 20.52 3.36 -11.42
C VAL A 21 19.86 3.59 -10.06
N GLY A 22 19.22 2.58 -9.47
CA GLY A 22 18.70 2.64 -8.11
C GLY A 22 19.79 2.98 -7.09
N VAL A 23 20.96 2.33 -7.17
CA VAL A 23 22.12 2.63 -6.30
C VAL A 23 22.67 4.02 -6.58
N LEU A 24 22.89 4.38 -7.85
CA LEU A 24 23.46 5.68 -8.21
C LEU A 24 22.55 6.85 -7.81
N THR A 25 21.22 6.66 -7.81
CA THR A 25 20.24 7.66 -7.35
C THR A 25 20.39 7.95 -5.85
N ARG A 26 20.94 7.01 -5.07
CA ARG A 26 21.28 7.20 -3.65
C ARG A 26 22.69 7.77 -3.43
N CYS A 27 23.50 7.83 -4.48
CA CYS A 27 24.81 8.49 -4.46
C CYS A 27 24.66 9.99 -4.82
N LYS A 28 25.72 10.79 -4.62
CA LYS A 28 25.73 12.24 -4.91
C LYS A 28 25.72 12.59 -6.41
N PHE A 29 25.27 11.69 -7.28
CA PHE A 29 25.19 11.94 -8.72
C PHE A 29 23.89 12.68 -9.08
N GLN A 30 23.96 13.56 -10.08
CA GLN A 30 22.82 14.33 -10.57
C GLN A 30 21.96 13.47 -11.52
N ILE A 31 21.20 12.53 -10.96
CA ILE A 31 20.28 11.67 -11.73
C ILE A 31 18.89 12.30 -11.76
N PRO A 32 18.17 12.27 -12.91
CA PRO A 32 16.79 12.71 -12.99
C PRO A 32 15.90 12.01 -11.97
N VAL A 33 15.14 12.81 -11.21
CA VAL A 33 14.14 12.32 -10.27
C VAL A 33 13.12 11.48 -11.04
N GLY A 34 12.98 10.20 -10.69
CA GLY A 34 12.04 9.27 -11.32
C GLY A 34 12.69 8.21 -12.21
N LEU A 35 13.95 8.39 -12.59
CA LEU A 35 14.63 7.45 -13.50
C LEU A 35 14.77 6.04 -12.93
N ASP A 36 14.96 5.93 -11.60
CA ASP A 36 15.01 4.68 -10.86
C ASP A 36 13.69 3.88 -10.98
N HIS A 37 12.55 4.56 -10.85
CA HIS A 37 11.21 3.95 -10.95
C HIS A 37 10.88 3.59 -12.40
N LEU A 38 11.26 4.45 -13.36
CA LEU A 38 11.06 4.20 -14.79
C LEU A 38 11.84 2.97 -15.26
N LEU A 39 13.13 2.86 -14.92
CA LEU A 39 13.95 1.71 -15.32
C LEU A 39 13.50 0.42 -14.64
N PHE A 40 13.03 0.51 -13.39
CA PHE A 40 12.44 -0.64 -12.71
C PHE A 40 11.13 -1.11 -13.38
N SER A 41 10.25 -0.18 -13.76
CA SER A 41 9.04 -0.47 -14.54
C SER A 41 9.37 -1.15 -15.87
N LEU A 42 10.37 -0.63 -16.60
CA LEU A 42 10.82 -1.22 -17.87
C LEU A 42 11.41 -2.63 -17.68
N ALA A 43 12.13 -2.87 -16.59
CA ALA A 43 12.66 -4.20 -16.28
C ALA A 43 11.53 -5.22 -16.03
N LEU A 44 10.52 -4.84 -15.23
CA LEU A 44 9.32 -5.67 -15.00
C LEU A 44 8.49 -5.90 -16.27
N PHE A 45 8.34 -4.87 -17.11
CA PHE A 45 7.64 -5.02 -18.38
C PHE A 45 8.37 -6.00 -19.31
N ASN A 46 9.69 -5.89 -19.40
CA ASN A 46 10.52 -6.83 -20.15
C ASN A 46 10.44 -8.25 -19.57
N GLU A 47 10.44 -8.42 -18.25
CA GLU A 47 10.19 -9.70 -17.58
C GLU A 47 8.84 -10.30 -18.03
N GLY A 48 7.75 -9.52 -17.97
CA GLY A 48 6.43 -9.96 -18.38
C GLY A 48 6.36 -10.40 -19.85
N LEU A 49 7.01 -9.65 -20.76
CA LEU A 49 7.11 -10.01 -22.18
C LEU A 49 7.88 -11.33 -22.40
N LEU A 50 8.98 -11.51 -21.67
CA LEU A 50 9.79 -12.73 -21.75
C LEU A 50 9.03 -13.94 -21.19
N PHE A 51 8.31 -13.80 -20.07
CA PHE A 51 7.46 -14.85 -19.52
C PHE A 51 6.31 -15.22 -20.46
N TYR A 52 5.66 -14.23 -21.08
CA TYR A 52 4.61 -14.47 -22.09
C TYR A 52 5.10 -15.36 -23.23
N THR A 53 6.25 -14.99 -23.80
CA THR A 53 6.81 -15.71 -24.95
C THR A 53 7.42 -17.06 -24.55
N HIS A 54 7.97 -17.19 -23.34
CA HIS A 54 8.46 -18.45 -22.80
C HIS A 54 7.34 -19.50 -22.65
N SER A 55 6.18 -19.07 -22.15
CA SER A 55 5.02 -19.93 -21.88
C SER A 55 4.44 -20.58 -23.14
N SER A 56 4.71 -20.04 -24.33
CA SER A 56 4.21 -20.57 -25.62
C SER A 56 4.57 -22.05 -25.87
N ARG A 57 5.66 -22.55 -25.26
CA ARG A 57 6.21 -23.90 -25.46
C ARG A 57 5.72 -24.93 -24.45
N MET A 58 4.86 -24.53 -23.51
CA MET A 58 4.43 -25.34 -22.37
C MET A 58 3.07 -26.04 -22.59
N SER A 59 2.72 -26.97 -21.69
CA SER A 59 1.42 -27.64 -21.65
C SER A 59 0.30 -26.65 -21.32
N ALA A 60 -0.98 -27.04 -21.49
CA ALA A 60 -2.11 -26.11 -21.31
C ALA A 60 -2.22 -25.58 -19.86
N LEU A 61 -2.09 -26.45 -18.87
CA LEU A 61 -2.10 -26.08 -17.45
C LEU A 61 -0.91 -25.17 -17.09
N ASP A 62 0.27 -25.52 -17.60
CA ASP A 62 1.50 -24.78 -17.35
C ASP A 62 1.45 -23.37 -17.97
N LYS A 63 0.85 -23.23 -19.17
CA LYS A 63 0.51 -21.92 -19.75
C LYS A 63 -0.43 -21.11 -18.86
N TYR A 64 -1.46 -21.75 -18.32
CA TYR A 64 -2.46 -21.07 -17.51
C TYR A 64 -1.88 -20.50 -16.21
N ILE A 65 -1.12 -21.30 -15.46
CA ILE A 65 -0.50 -20.86 -14.19
C ILE A 65 0.53 -19.74 -14.42
N HIS A 66 1.26 -19.77 -15.55
CA HIS A 66 2.18 -18.71 -15.93
C HIS A 66 1.46 -17.43 -16.40
N TYR A 67 0.32 -17.55 -17.10
CA TYR A 67 -0.48 -16.37 -17.44
C TYR A 67 -1.10 -15.67 -16.23
N ILE A 68 -1.47 -16.42 -15.19
CA ILE A 68 -1.89 -15.82 -13.92
C ILE A 68 -0.71 -15.07 -13.28
N LEU A 69 0.52 -15.58 -13.38
CA LEU A 69 1.74 -14.89 -12.90
C LEU A 69 2.05 -13.59 -13.66
N LEU A 70 1.63 -13.45 -14.91
CA LEU A 70 1.78 -12.18 -15.65
C LEU A 70 1.00 -11.03 -15.02
N ILE A 71 -0.14 -11.31 -14.37
CA ILE A 71 -0.99 -10.29 -13.75
C ILE A 71 -0.22 -9.44 -12.73
N PRO A 72 0.46 -10.01 -11.71
CA PRO A 72 1.21 -9.24 -10.74
C PRO A 72 2.45 -8.59 -11.35
N ILE A 73 3.12 -9.22 -12.32
CA ILE A 73 4.30 -8.64 -13.00
C ILE A 73 3.91 -7.36 -13.76
N LEU A 74 2.88 -7.42 -14.61
CA LEU A 74 2.43 -6.27 -15.40
C LEU A 74 1.79 -5.19 -14.52
N SER A 75 1.02 -5.58 -13.52
CA SER A 75 0.44 -4.62 -12.55
C SER A 75 1.53 -3.91 -11.74
N GLY A 76 2.59 -4.64 -11.34
CA GLY A 76 3.77 -4.07 -10.70
C GLY A 76 4.54 -3.12 -11.61
N ALA A 77 4.65 -3.45 -12.91
CA ALA A 77 5.26 -2.57 -13.92
C ALA A 77 4.48 -1.27 -14.07
N VAL A 78 3.15 -1.34 -14.22
CA VAL A 78 2.26 -0.17 -14.33
C VAL A 78 2.29 0.67 -13.06
N CYS A 79 2.26 0.04 -11.88
CA CYS A 79 2.34 0.76 -10.61
C CYS A 79 3.67 1.50 -10.46
N SER A 80 4.79 0.83 -10.77
CA SER A 80 6.13 1.45 -10.73
C SER A 80 6.26 2.60 -11.75
N LEU A 81 5.55 2.53 -12.88
CA LEU A 81 5.47 3.63 -13.84
C LEU A 81 4.71 4.82 -13.24
N PHE A 82 3.57 4.58 -12.58
CA PHE A 82 2.82 5.65 -11.93
C PHE A 82 3.62 6.34 -10.81
N GLU A 83 4.48 5.62 -10.09
CA GLU A 83 5.37 6.17 -9.07
C GLU A 83 6.42 7.15 -9.63
N VAL A 84 6.63 7.21 -10.96
CA VAL A 84 7.46 8.24 -11.61
C VAL A 84 6.87 9.64 -11.37
N TRP A 85 5.54 9.77 -11.45
CA TRP A 85 4.83 11.03 -11.23
C TRP A 85 4.33 11.19 -9.79
N PHE A 86 3.86 10.10 -9.17
CA PHE A 86 3.24 10.09 -7.84
C PHE A 86 4.14 9.47 -6.79
N ARG A 87 5.37 9.99 -6.68
CA ARG A 87 6.39 9.48 -5.77
C ARG A 87 5.96 9.56 -4.29
N ASN A 88 6.38 8.58 -3.49
CA ASN A 88 6.09 8.47 -2.04
C ASN A 88 4.60 8.38 -1.70
N ASN A 89 3.76 7.94 -2.63
CA ASN A 89 2.38 7.64 -2.32
C ASN A 89 2.30 6.27 -1.61
N PRO A 90 1.88 6.21 -0.34
CA PRO A 90 1.89 4.96 0.43
C PRO A 90 0.96 3.89 -0.16
N ILE A 91 -0.09 4.29 -0.89
CA ILE A 91 -1.02 3.37 -1.54
C ILE A 91 -0.35 2.69 -2.73
N LEU A 92 0.38 3.46 -3.56
CA LEU A 92 1.14 2.90 -4.68
C LEU A 92 2.25 1.98 -4.16
N GLU A 93 2.96 2.38 -3.11
CA GLU A 93 4.00 1.57 -2.49
C GLU A 93 3.46 0.24 -1.92
N LEU A 94 2.31 0.29 -1.23
CA LEU A 94 1.64 -0.90 -0.70
C LEU A 94 1.17 -1.83 -1.82
N PHE A 95 0.56 -1.27 -2.87
CA PHE A 95 0.10 -2.02 -4.02
C PHE A 95 1.26 -2.65 -4.80
N ARG A 96 2.34 -1.91 -5.04
CA ARG A 96 3.56 -2.46 -5.65
C ARG A 96 4.08 -3.61 -4.79
N THR A 97 4.24 -3.41 -3.49
CA THR A 97 4.74 -4.44 -2.57
C THR A 97 3.87 -5.70 -2.58
N SER A 98 2.54 -5.55 -2.63
CA SER A 98 1.63 -6.71 -2.72
C SER A 98 1.80 -7.49 -4.02
N MET A 99 1.98 -6.82 -5.16
CA MET A 99 2.26 -7.47 -6.44
C MET A 99 3.57 -8.28 -6.40
N PHE A 100 4.63 -7.71 -5.82
CA PHE A 100 5.94 -8.37 -5.71
C PHE A 100 5.93 -9.61 -4.81
N ILE A 101 5.30 -9.50 -3.63
CA ILE A 101 5.14 -10.65 -2.74
C ILE A 101 4.34 -11.74 -3.45
N THR A 102 3.24 -11.37 -4.11
CA THR A 102 2.39 -12.30 -4.85
C THR A 102 3.17 -12.98 -5.98
N GLN A 103 3.92 -12.23 -6.79
CA GLN A 103 4.80 -12.77 -7.84
C GLN A 103 5.77 -13.81 -7.28
N GLY A 104 6.54 -13.46 -6.24
CA GLY A 104 7.58 -14.35 -5.69
C GLY A 104 7.00 -15.60 -5.03
N THR A 105 5.94 -15.44 -4.23
CA THR A 105 5.31 -16.57 -3.53
C THR A 105 4.51 -17.46 -4.49
N TRP A 106 3.94 -16.91 -5.56
CA TRP A 106 3.27 -17.70 -6.59
C TRP A 106 4.27 -18.50 -7.44
N LEU A 107 5.44 -17.95 -7.76
CA LEU A 107 6.54 -18.72 -8.38
C LEU A 107 6.91 -19.94 -7.55
N TRP A 108 6.94 -19.78 -6.22
CA TRP A 108 7.18 -20.90 -5.30
C TRP A 108 6.06 -21.94 -5.33
N GLN A 109 4.80 -21.53 -5.44
CA GLN A 109 3.65 -22.44 -5.58
C GLN A 109 3.65 -23.17 -6.93
N ILE A 110 3.98 -22.49 -8.05
CA ILE A 110 4.15 -23.12 -9.36
C ILE A 110 5.21 -24.22 -9.29
N ALA A 111 6.31 -24.00 -8.57
CA ALA A 111 7.34 -25.02 -8.40
C ALA A 111 6.79 -26.28 -7.72
N PHE A 112 6.04 -26.15 -6.62
CA PHE A 112 5.39 -27.31 -6.00
C PHE A 112 4.35 -27.97 -6.90
N LEU A 113 3.65 -27.20 -7.74
CA LEU A 113 2.67 -27.77 -8.65
C LEU A 113 3.33 -28.62 -9.74
N LEU A 114 4.45 -28.15 -10.30
CA LEU A 114 5.17 -28.83 -11.37
C LEU A 114 6.02 -30.01 -10.88
N TRP A 115 6.56 -29.95 -9.66
CA TRP A 115 7.45 -30.97 -9.09
C TRP A 115 6.84 -31.73 -7.90
N GLY A 116 5.56 -31.52 -7.62
CA GLY A 116 4.83 -32.18 -6.53
C GLY A 116 4.44 -33.63 -6.85
N THR A 117 4.02 -34.36 -5.82
CA THR A 117 3.71 -35.80 -5.89
C THR A 117 2.30 -36.12 -6.41
N SER A 118 1.45 -35.11 -6.59
CA SER A 118 0.07 -35.29 -7.04
C SER A 118 -0.04 -35.18 -8.56
N SER A 119 -0.53 -36.24 -9.20
CA SER A 119 -0.82 -36.27 -10.64
C SER A 119 -2.12 -35.50 -10.92
N TRP A 120 -2.02 -34.19 -11.11
CA TRP A 120 -3.14 -33.35 -11.54
C TRP A 120 -3.56 -33.68 -12.98
N ASP A 121 -4.86 -33.74 -13.26
CA ASP A 121 -5.33 -33.84 -14.64
C ASP A 121 -5.20 -32.47 -15.32
N HIS A 122 -4.39 -32.42 -16.39
CA HIS A 122 -4.05 -31.18 -17.09
C HIS A 122 -5.16 -30.71 -18.04
N ASN A 123 -6.15 -31.55 -18.31
CA ASN A 123 -7.25 -31.27 -19.23
C ASN A 123 -8.61 -31.11 -18.52
N ASP A 124 -8.64 -31.28 -17.21
CA ASP A 124 -9.85 -31.15 -16.41
C ASP A 124 -10.17 -29.66 -16.14
N PRO A 125 -11.34 -29.16 -16.57
CA PRO A 125 -11.77 -27.78 -16.29
C PRO A 125 -11.81 -27.43 -14.80
N GLU A 126 -12.08 -28.40 -13.91
CA GLU A 126 -12.14 -28.13 -12.47
C GLU A 126 -10.76 -27.75 -11.91
N THR A 127 -9.69 -28.35 -12.44
CA THR A 127 -8.31 -28.00 -12.10
C THR A 127 -8.00 -26.54 -12.40
N TYR A 128 -8.43 -25.99 -13.54
CA TYR A 128 -8.23 -24.57 -13.87
C TYR A 128 -8.98 -23.64 -12.90
N VAL A 129 -10.24 -23.97 -12.59
CA VAL A 129 -11.06 -23.18 -11.65
C VAL A 129 -10.45 -23.22 -10.25
N PHE A 130 -9.99 -24.39 -9.81
CA PHE A 130 -9.32 -24.54 -8.52
C PHE A 130 -8.05 -23.67 -8.42
N MET A 131 -7.22 -23.64 -9.47
CA MET A 131 -6.02 -22.78 -9.50
C MET A 131 -6.37 -21.29 -9.39
N ALA A 132 -7.44 -20.83 -10.04
CA ALA A 132 -7.90 -19.44 -9.91
C ALA A 132 -8.35 -19.12 -8.49
N ILE A 133 -9.05 -20.05 -7.83
CA ILE A 133 -9.49 -19.91 -6.44
C ILE A 133 -8.26 -19.83 -5.52
N CYS A 134 -7.29 -20.73 -5.66
CA CYS A 134 -6.04 -20.70 -4.91
C CYS A 134 -5.30 -19.38 -5.10
N TYR A 135 -5.16 -18.90 -6.33
CA TYR A 135 -4.54 -17.61 -6.62
C TYR A 135 -5.27 -16.44 -5.96
N SER A 136 -6.60 -16.44 -6.00
CA SER A 136 -7.43 -15.37 -5.43
C SER A 136 -7.28 -15.29 -3.91
N TRP A 137 -7.34 -16.42 -3.22
CA TRP A 137 -7.12 -16.49 -1.77
C TRP A 137 -5.68 -16.19 -1.37
N HIS A 138 -4.72 -16.63 -2.19
CA HIS A 138 -3.31 -16.30 -1.99
C HIS A 138 -3.09 -14.79 -2.03
N TYR A 139 -3.59 -14.10 -3.06
CA TYR A 139 -3.51 -12.64 -3.16
C TYR A 139 -4.24 -11.94 -2.00
N GLY A 140 -5.44 -12.41 -1.64
CA GLY A 140 -6.16 -11.91 -0.47
C GLY A 140 -5.34 -12.03 0.82
N SER A 141 -4.66 -13.17 1.02
CA SER A 141 -3.80 -13.38 2.20
C SER A 141 -2.60 -12.43 2.23
N VAL A 142 -1.99 -12.13 1.08
CA VAL A 142 -0.89 -11.17 0.95
C VAL A 142 -1.36 -9.76 1.32
N ILE A 143 -2.54 -9.35 0.85
CA ILE A 143 -3.12 -8.05 1.19
C ILE A 143 -3.44 -7.95 2.68
N LEU A 144 -4.04 -8.98 3.27
CA LEU A 144 -4.33 -9.00 4.71
C LEU A 144 -3.05 -8.93 5.53
N PHE A 145 -2.02 -9.69 5.16
CA PHE A 145 -0.72 -9.68 5.83
C PHE A 145 -0.05 -8.30 5.75
N LEU A 146 -0.01 -7.70 4.57
CA LEU A 146 0.58 -6.36 4.39
C LEU A 146 -0.20 -5.28 5.12
N THR A 147 -1.52 -5.35 5.11
CA THR A 147 -2.38 -4.42 5.85
C THR A 147 -2.14 -4.56 7.34
N TRP A 148 -2.05 -5.79 7.86
CA TRP A 148 -1.74 -6.05 9.26
C TRP A 148 -0.33 -5.54 9.65
N LEU A 149 0.69 -5.77 8.81
CA LEU A 149 2.03 -5.22 9.03
C LEU A 149 2.03 -3.69 9.03
N TRP A 150 1.26 -3.07 8.15
CA TRP A 150 1.14 -1.62 8.08
C TRP A 150 0.42 -1.07 9.31
N LEU A 151 -0.66 -1.72 9.78
CA LEU A 151 -1.36 -1.31 11.00
C LEU A 151 -0.54 -1.47 12.28
N THR A 152 0.39 -2.43 12.30
CA THR A 152 1.22 -2.72 13.50
C THR A 152 2.54 -1.95 13.52
N ASN A 153 3.17 -1.71 12.37
CA ASN A 153 4.47 -1.06 12.25
C ASN A 153 4.40 0.34 11.63
N GLY A 154 3.40 0.58 10.78
CA GLY A 154 3.07 1.91 10.31
C GLY A 154 2.47 2.66 11.48
N THR A 155 3.27 3.50 12.12
CA THR A 155 2.74 4.64 12.85
C THR A 155 1.76 5.31 11.90
N LEU A 156 0.44 5.13 12.12
CA LEU A 156 -0.49 6.23 11.95
C LEU A 156 0.27 7.41 12.54
N LYS A 157 0.79 8.31 11.68
CA LYS A 157 1.49 9.50 12.16
C LYS A 157 0.61 9.98 13.29
N GLU A 158 1.14 10.07 14.51
CA GLU A 158 0.39 10.18 15.76
C GLU A 158 -0.88 11.06 15.60
N THR A 159 -0.74 12.12 14.81
CA THR A 159 -1.77 12.97 14.20
C THR A 159 -2.99 12.28 13.55
N GLU A 160 -2.88 11.39 12.56
CA GLU A 160 -4.02 10.79 11.84
C GLU A 160 -4.83 9.83 12.72
N GLY A 161 -4.15 9.00 13.53
CA GLY A 161 -4.81 8.13 14.51
C GLY A 161 -5.52 8.94 15.60
N LEU A 162 -4.90 10.03 16.07
CA LEU A 162 -5.52 10.96 16.99
C LEU A 162 -6.68 11.74 16.35
N ILE A 163 -6.59 12.13 15.08
CA ILE A 163 -7.68 12.81 14.36
C ILE A 163 -8.88 11.88 14.23
N LEU A 164 -8.67 10.63 13.82
CA LEU A 164 -9.75 9.64 13.70
C LEU A 164 -10.38 9.37 15.07
N ALA A 165 -9.56 9.12 16.10
CA ALA A 165 -10.05 8.94 17.47
C ALA A 165 -10.77 10.18 18.02
N ALA A 166 -10.34 11.40 17.64
CA ALA A 166 -11.02 12.64 18.00
C ALA A 166 -12.38 12.77 17.29
N GLN A 167 -12.44 12.43 16.01
CA GLN A 167 -13.67 12.47 15.21
C GLN A 167 -14.69 11.44 15.69
N GLU A 168 -14.25 10.24 16.05
CA GLU A 168 -15.10 9.16 16.57
C GLU A 168 -15.47 9.34 18.05
N GLN A 169 -15.09 10.45 18.68
CA GLN A 169 -15.27 10.69 20.13
C GLN A 169 -14.64 9.59 21.01
N ALA A 170 -13.62 8.89 20.50
CA ALA A 170 -12.98 7.75 21.17
C ALA A 170 -11.81 8.16 22.09
N ILE A 171 -11.39 9.44 22.11
CA ILE A 171 -10.36 9.92 23.03
C ILE A 171 -10.90 9.90 24.46
N ARG A 172 -10.15 9.28 25.37
CA ARG A 172 -10.52 9.13 26.79
C ARG A 172 -10.64 10.46 27.55
N THR A 173 -11.83 11.06 27.54
CA THR A 173 -12.18 12.23 28.33
C THR A 173 -12.73 11.86 29.72
N ASN A 174 -12.80 12.82 30.64
CA ASN A 174 -13.42 12.60 31.96
C ASN A 174 -14.90 12.18 31.85
N ALA A 175 -15.64 12.67 30.85
CA ALA A 175 -17.02 12.21 30.64
C ALA A 175 -17.08 10.72 30.24
N ILE A 176 -16.12 10.24 29.45
CA ILE A 176 -16.02 8.81 29.09
C ILE A 176 -15.64 7.97 30.32
N LYS A 177 -14.68 8.43 31.12
CA LYS A 177 -14.30 7.76 32.37
C LYS A 177 -15.48 7.62 33.33
N ALA A 178 -16.25 8.69 33.52
CA ALA A 178 -17.38 8.68 34.45
C ALA A 178 -18.58 7.89 33.91
N LYS A 179 -18.92 8.05 32.62
CA LYS A 179 -20.17 7.52 32.05
C LYS A 179 -20.03 6.13 31.41
N ILE A 180 -18.88 5.83 30.80
CA ILE A 180 -18.65 4.56 30.08
C ILE A 180 -17.85 3.60 30.96
N GLU A 181 -16.71 4.05 31.48
CA GLU A 181 -15.86 3.22 32.35
C GLU A 181 -16.45 3.07 33.77
N LYS A 182 -17.50 3.83 34.09
CA LYS A 182 -18.17 3.85 35.41
C LYS A 182 -17.19 4.08 36.57
N SER A 183 -16.11 4.83 36.31
CA SER A 183 -15.19 5.26 37.36
C SER A 183 -15.85 6.28 38.28
N ALA A 184 -15.33 6.43 39.50
CA ALA A 184 -15.78 7.44 40.46
C ALA A 184 -15.26 8.86 40.15
N ASP A 185 -14.68 9.07 38.96
CA ASP A 185 -14.09 10.35 38.56
C ASP A 185 -15.19 11.40 38.23
N ASP A 186 -14.92 12.67 38.51
CA ASP A 186 -15.80 13.78 38.15
C ASP A 186 -15.83 13.96 36.61
N PRO A 187 -17.01 13.91 35.95
CA PRO A 187 -17.11 14.06 34.49
C PRO A 187 -16.70 15.43 33.98
N LYS A 188 -16.52 16.42 34.85
CA LYS A 188 -16.23 17.80 34.46
C LYS A 188 -14.90 17.96 33.70
N CYS A 189 -14.90 18.95 32.81
CA CYS A 189 -13.77 19.38 32.01
C CYS A 189 -12.57 19.76 32.88
N ARG A 190 -11.41 19.18 32.58
CA ARG A 190 -10.16 19.44 33.30
C ARG A 190 -9.68 20.89 33.20
N LEU A 191 -10.13 21.63 32.18
CA LEU A 191 -9.71 23.01 31.91
C LEU A 191 -10.66 24.04 32.55
N CYS A 192 -11.96 23.96 32.28
CA CYS A 192 -12.94 24.94 32.80
C CYS A 192 -13.62 24.51 34.09
N LYS A 193 -13.68 23.21 34.41
CA LYS A 193 -14.38 22.63 35.56
C LYS A 193 -15.86 23.00 35.70
N GLU A 194 -16.51 23.44 34.62
CA GLU A 194 -17.92 23.88 34.64
C GLU A 194 -18.88 22.87 34.00
N THR A 195 -18.47 22.26 32.88
CA THR A 195 -19.30 21.35 32.07
C THR A 195 -18.59 20.02 31.86
N ASP A 196 -19.34 18.98 31.47
CA ASP A 196 -18.77 17.65 31.18
C ASP A 196 -17.68 17.72 30.10
N GLU A 197 -16.62 16.94 30.30
CA GLU A 197 -15.49 16.87 29.39
C GLU A 197 -15.81 15.98 28.19
N THR A 198 -16.29 16.57 27.10
CA THR A 198 -16.32 15.92 25.78
C THR A 198 -15.25 16.50 24.88
N ILE A 199 -14.90 15.80 23.80
CA ILE A 199 -13.94 16.32 22.82
C ILE A 199 -14.51 17.59 22.17
N ASP A 200 -15.80 17.55 21.81
CA ASP A 200 -16.51 18.74 21.33
C ASP A 200 -16.40 19.89 22.33
N HIS A 201 -16.67 19.64 23.62
CA HIS A 201 -16.53 20.68 24.63
C HIS A 201 -15.11 21.27 24.66
N ILE A 202 -14.05 20.46 24.67
CA ILE A 202 -12.66 20.94 24.72
C ILE A 202 -12.31 21.77 23.47
N LEU A 203 -12.74 21.32 22.29
CA LEU A 203 -12.36 21.93 21.02
C LEU A 203 -13.15 23.19 20.69
N SER A 204 -14.46 23.20 20.94
CA SER A 204 -15.37 24.24 20.43
C SER A 204 -16.00 25.10 21.54
N CYS A 205 -16.27 24.54 22.73
CA CYS A 205 -17.11 25.20 23.74
C CYS A 205 -16.37 25.62 25.03
N CYS A 206 -15.16 25.12 25.28
CA CYS A 206 -14.48 25.36 26.54
C CYS A 206 -13.97 26.81 26.59
N LYS A 207 -14.48 27.61 27.52
CA LYS A 207 -14.16 29.04 27.65
C LYS A 207 -12.65 29.34 27.73
N LYS A 208 -11.85 28.38 28.23
CA LYS A 208 -10.39 28.49 28.35
C LYS A 208 -9.64 28.33 27.01
N THR A 209 -10.19 27.57 26.06
CA THR A 209 -9.59 27.32 24.73
C THR A 209 -10.31 28.07 23.62
N ALA A 210 -11.62 28.26 23.75
CA ALA A 210 -12.49 28.93 22.78
C ALA A 210 -12.10 30.39 22.55
N GLN A 211 -11.67 31.10 23.59
CA GLN A 211 -11.34 32.53 23.53
C GLN A 211 -9.92 32.84 23.04
N THR A 212 -9.03 31.84 22.99
CA THR A 212 -7.63 32.01 22.59
C THR A 212 -7.39 31.29 21.26
N ASP A 213 -6.94 30.04 21.33
CA ASP A 213 -6.40 29.29 20.19
C ASP A 213 -7.49 28.97 19.16
N TYR A 214 -8.71 28.68 19.61
CA TYR A 214 -9.83 28.40 18.71
C TYR A 214 -10.21 29.63 17.90
N LYS A 215 -10.40 30.78 18.55
CA LYS A 215 -10.71 32.05 17.90
C LYS A 215 -9.62 32.46 16.92
N GLN A 216 -8.35 32.27 17.29
CA GLN A 216 -7.21 32.56 16.42
C GLN A 216 -7.21 31.67 15.16
N ARG A 217 -7.42 30.35 15.31
CA ARG A 217 -7.51 29.43 14.16
C ARG A 217 -8.68 29.76 13.26
N HIS A 218 -9.85 30.04 13.82
CA HIS A 218 -11.04 30.46 13.06
C HIS A 218 -10.78 31.76 12.28
N ASN A 219 -10.16 32.75 12.92
CA ASN A 219 -9.82 34.01 12.25
C ASN A 219 -8.82 33.80 11.11
N CYS A 220 -7.83 32.91 11.28
CA CYS A 220 -6.86 32.58 10.23
C CYS A 220 -7.52 31.90 9.03
N VAL A 221 -8.42 30.94 9.26
CA VAL A 221 -9.19 30.28 8.19
C VAL A 221 -10.09 31.28 7.48
N ALA A 222 -10.80 32.13 8.23
CA ALA A 222 -11.65 33.18 7.67
C ALA A 222 -10.85 34.18 6.82
N GLN A 223 -9.65 34.58 7.26
CA GLN A 223 -8.74 35.43 6.49
C GLN A 223 -8.30 34.77 5.19
N MET A 224 -7.96 33.47 5.23
CA MET A 224 -7.55 32.73 4.04
C MET A 224 -8.70 32.55 3.04
N ILE A 225 -9.92 32.29 3.51
CA ILE A 225 -11.12 32.25 2.67
C ILE A 225 -11.40 33.62 2.07
N HIS A 226 -11.35 34.69 2.88
CA HIS A 226 -11.51 36.06 2.41
C HIS A 226 -10.50 36.40 1.32
N TRP A 227 -9.21 36.07 1.51
CA TRP A 227 -8.16 36.29 0.52
C TRP A 227 -8.43 35.55 -0.80
N ASN A 228 -8.88 34.29 -0.74
CA ASN A 228 -9.22 33.51 -1.94
C ASN A 228 -10.47 34.02 -2.66
N LEU A 229 -11.45 34.58 -1.94
CA LEU A 229 -12.67 35.14 -2.53
C LEU A 229 -12.44 36.54 -3.13
N CYS A 230 -11.56 37.34 -2.54
CA CYS A 230 -11.24 38.70 -3.00
C CYS A 230 -10.19 38.76 -4.11
N LEU A 231 -9.48 37.65 -4.41
CA LEU A 231 -8.52 37.54 -5.52
C LEU A 231 -9.15 37.04 -6.84
N LYS A 232 -10.48 37.13 -6.97
CA LYS A 232 -11.20 37.04 -8.25
C LYS A 232 -11.55 38.43 -8.75
#